data_AF-A0A2V9Q697-F1
#
_entry.id   AF-A0A2V9Q697-F1
#
_cell.length_a   1.000
_cell.length_b   1.000
_cell.length_c   1.000
_cell.angle_alpha   90.00
_cell.angle_beta   90.00
_cell.angle_gamma   90.00
#
_symmetry.space_group_name_H-M   'P 1'
#
loop_
_entity.id
_entity.type
_entity.pdbx_description
1 polymer ?
#
loop_
_entity_poly.entity_id
_entity_poly.type
_entity_poly.pdbx_seq_one_letter_code
_entity_poly.pdbx_strand_id
1 'polypeptide(L)'
;ETFTEDLQRLKNWLQQCGITTVAMESTGVYWIPLFQILEKAGMEVCLVNAQHVKHVPRRKSDVIDCQWLQYLHSVGLLRASFRPEQRICAIRSLLRHRDSLVQMAAAHVQHMQKALTRLQQTSRRLQVVEAACWLAMACAFNVL
;
A
#
# COMPACT_ATOMS: atom_id res chain seq x y z
N GLU A 1 8.87 -8.50 -15.46
CA GLU A 1 8.22 -9.05 -14.26
C GLU A 1 9.31 -9.64 -13.38
N THR A 2 9.27 -9.43 -12.06
CA THR A 2 10.34 -9.84 -11.14
C THR A 2 9.86 -11.04 -10.34
N PHE A 3 10.32 -12.25 -10.69
CA PHE A 3 9.98 -13.45 -9.95
C PHE A 3 11.04 -13.74 -8.88
N THR A 4 10.67 -14.53 -7.86
CA THR A 4 11.59 -14.92 -6.78
C THR A 4 12.86 -15.60 -7.31
N GLU A 5 12.75 -16.34 -8.42
CA GLU A 5 13.89 -17.00 -9.07
C GLU A 5 14.90 -15.99 -9.63
N ASP A 6 14.43 -14.89 -10.24
CA ASP A 6 15.30 -13.85 -10.78
C ASP A 6 16.10 -13.17 -9.66
N LEU A 7 15.46 -12.94 -8.50
CA LEU A 7 16.13 -12.37 -7.32
C LEU A 7 17.19 -13.32 -6.75
N GLN A 8 16.94 -14.64 -6.79
CA GLN A 8 17.93 -15.64 -6.39
C GLN A 8 19.11 -15.68 -7.35
N ARG A 9 18.86 -15.62 -8.67
CA ARG A 9 19.92 -15.51 -9.68
C ARG A 9 20.77 -14.25 -9.49
N LEU A 10 20.12 -13.11 -9.23
CA LEU A 10 20.80 -11.86 -8.91
C LEU A 10 21.69 -12.01 -7.67
N LYS A 11 21.14 -12.56 -6.57
CA LYS A 11 21.91 -12.82 -5.34
C LYS A 11 23.15 -13.67 -5.62
N ASN A 12 22.99 -14.76 -6.37
CA ASN A 12 24.12 -15.65 -6.69
C ASN A 12 25.17 -14.94 -7.56
N TRP A 13 24.74 -14.13 -8.52
CA TRP A 13 25.64 -13.32 -9.35
C TRP A 13 26.42 -12.30 -8.51
N LEU A 14 25.75 -11.59 -7.59
CA LEU A 14 26.43 -10.65 -6.68
C LEU A 14 27.48 -11.35 -5.80
N GLN A 15 27.18 -12.55 -5.31
CA GLN A 15 28.14 -13.36 -4.54
C GLN A 15 29.34 -13.80 -5.40
N GLN A 16 29.10 -14.22 -6.64
CA GLN A 16 30.17 -14.57 -7.59
C GLN A 16 31.08 -13.37 -7.90
N CYS A 17 30.52 -12.16 -7.95
CA CYS A 17 31.28 -10.93 -8.11
C CYS A 17 32.01 -10.49 -6.83
N GLY A 18 31.86 -11.20 -5.70
CA GLY A 18 32.51 -10.87 -4.43
C GLY A 18 31.96 -9.60 -3.77
N ILE A 19 30.73 -9.21 -4.07
CA ILE A 19 30.10 -8.02 -3.51
C ILE A 19 29.66 -8.32 -2.06
N THR A 20 30.11 -7.48 -1.12
CA THR A 20 29.82 -7.62 0.32
C THR A 20 28.71 -6.68 0.79
N THR A 21 28.58 -5.52 0.14
CA THR A 21 27.69 -4.44 0.53
C THR A 21 26.82 -3.98 -0.64
N VAL A 22 25.52 -3.76 -0.42
CA VAL A 22 24.58 -3.34 -1.47
C VAL A 22 23.79 -2.11 -1.01
N ALA A 23 23.79 -1.05 -1.83
CA ALA A 23 22.92 0.11 -1.62
C ALA A 23 21.59 -0.08 -2.34
N MET A 24 20.48 0.22 -1.66
CA MET A 24 19.15 0.15 -2.24
C MET A 24 18.33 1.37 -1.86
N GLU A 25 17.65 1.97 -2.83
CA GLU A 25 16.67 3.02 -2.56
C GLU A 25 15.39 2.40 -1.97
N SER A 26 14.94 2.92 -0.82
CA SER A 26 13.76 2.41 -0.12
C SER A 26 12.46 2.99 -0.67
N THR A 27 12.30 3.02 -1.99
CA THR A 27 11.11 3.58 -2.66
C THR A 27 10.10 2.47 -2.95
N GLY A 28 8.89 2.61 -2.42
CA GLY A 28 7.83 1.61 -2.57
C GLY A 28 8.06 0.34 -1.75
N VAL A 29 7.62 -0.80 -2.28
CA VAL A 29 7.63 -2.13 -1.61
C VAL A 29 8.57 -3.16 -2.26
N TYR A 30 9.08 -2.88 -3.46
CA TYR A 30 9.86 -3.85 -4.25
C TYR A 30 11.23 -4.20 -3.66
N TRP A 31 11.80 -3.32 -2.85
CA TRP A 31 13.08 -3.58 -2.17
C TRP A 31 12.97 -4.65 -1.06
N ILE A 32 11.77 -4.86 -0.49
CA ILE A 32 11.57 -5.77 0.66
C ILE A 32 12.01 -7.22 0.35
N PRO A 33 11.51 -7.87 -0.72
CA PRO A 33 11.90 -9.26 -1.02
C PRO A 33 13.40 -9.39 -1.33
N LEU A 34 13.96 -8.45 -2.10
CA LEU A 34 15.39 -8.47 -2.44
C LEU A 34 16.26 -8.26 -1.19
N PHE A 35 15.92 -7.29 -0.33
CA PHE A 35 16.59 -7.08 0.95
C PHE A 35 16.61 -8.36 1.79
N GLN A 36 15.47 -9.05 1.93
CA GLN A 36 15.39 -10.28 2.72
C GLN A 36 16.25 -11.42 2.16
N ILE A 37 16.36 -11.53 0.83
CA ILE A 37 17.21 -12.54 0.19
C ILE A 37 18.69 -12.22 0.41
N LEU A 38 19.09 -10.96 0.28
CA LEU A 38 20.47 -10.51 0.49
C LEU A 38 20.89 -10.59 1.97
N GLU A 39 20.01 -10.19 2.89
CA GLU A 39 20.21 -10.30 4.35
C GLU A 39 20.42 -11.77 4.76
N LYS A 40 19.59 -12.69 4.24
CA LYS A 40 19.77 -14.15 4.46
C LYS A 40 21.05 -14.71 3.85
N ALA A 41 21.58 -14.06 2.81
CA ALA A 41 22.84 -14.43 2.19
C ALA A 41 24.07 -13.87 2.92
N GLY A 42 23.87 -13.10 4.00
CA GLY A 42 24.94 -12.48 4.78
C GLY A 42 25.53 -11.23 4.15
N MET A 43 24.86 -10.63 3.16
CA MET A 43 25.29 -9.36 2.56
C MET A 43 24.77 -8.18 3.38
N GLU A 44 25.59 -7.15 3.55
CA GLU A 44 25.19 -5.92 4.22
C GLU A 44 24.39 -5.04 3.25
N VAL A 45 23.15 -4.73 3.58
CA VAL A 45 22.27 -3.94 2.71
C VAL A 45 21.97 -2.58 3.32
N CYS A 46 22.44 -1.52 2.65
CA CYS A 46 22.22 -0.13 3.03
C CYS A 46 20.94 0.39 2.35
N LEU A 47 19.85 0.50 3.12
CA LEU A 47 18.61 1.11 2.64
C LEU A 47 18.72 2.63 2.72
N VAL A 48 18.50 3.34 1.62
CA VAL A 48 18.59 4.80 1.59
C VAL A 48 17.23 5.39 1.28
N ASN A 49 16.81 6.38 2.08
CA ASN A 49 15.63 7.16 1.77
C ASN A 49 15.91 8.05 0.56
N ALA A 50 15.06 7.94 -0.46
CA ALA A 50 15.08 8.76 -1.68
C ALA A 50 15.20 10.28 -1.41
N GLN A 51 14.63 10.76 -0.30
CA GLN A 51 14.69 12.16 0.09
C GLN A 51 16.11 12.63 0.46
N HIS A 52 16.98 11.74 0.91
CA HIS A 52 18.35 12.06 1.31
C HIS A 52 19.34 12.00 0.14
N VAL A 53 19.00 11.31 -0.95
CA VAL A 53 19.77 11.31 -2.19
C VAL A 53 19.31 12.53 -2.98
N LYS A 54 20.04 13.64 -2.87
CA LYS A 54 19.74 14.87 -3.63
C LYS A 54 19.62 14.53 -5.12
N HIS A 55 18.48 14.91 -5.71
CA HIS A 55 18.24 14.75 -7.14
C HIS A 55 19.34 15.49 -7.92
N VAL A 56 20.03 14.75 -8.80
CA VAL A 56 20.91 15.37 -9.80
C VAL A 56 20.00 16.13 -10.77
N PRO A 57 20.13 17.46 -10.91
CA PRO A 57 19.29 18.21 -11.83
C PRO A 57 19.63 17.80 -13.27
N ARG A 58 18.58 17.37 -14.00
CA ARG A 58 18.50 17.12 -15.44
C ARG A 58 18.91 15.69 -15.89
N ARG A 59 17.89 14.97 -16.39
CA ARG A 59 17.90 13.61 -16.98
C ARG A 59 18.04 12.45 -15.97
N LYS A 60 16.93 12.17 -15.28
CA LYS A 60 16.75 11.00 -14.42
C LYS A 60 16.41 9.78 -15.29
N SER A 61 17.31 8.80 -15.37
CA SER A 61 16.99 7.44 -15.82
C SER A 61 17.40 6.48 -14.72
N ASP A 62 16.66 5.39 -14.54
CA ASP A 62 16.91 4.43 -13.46
C ASP A 62 18.36 3.91 -13.46
N VAL A 63 19.00 3.84 -14.63
CA VAL A 63 20.40 3.44 -14.77
C VAL A 63 21.36 4.48 -14.20
N ILE A 64 21.15 5.76 -14.51
CA ILE A 64 21.97 6.87 -14.01
C ILE A 64 21.79 7.00 -12.50
N ASP A 65 20.57 6.82 -12.00
CA ASP A 65 20.29 6.84 -10.57
C ASP A 65 21.00 5.71 -9.83
N CYS A 66 20.99 4.49 -10.38
CA CYS A 66 21.74 3.36 -9.82
C CYS A 66 23.25 3.63 -9.77
N GLN A 67 23.82 4.19 -10.84
CA GLN A 67 25.25 4.54 -10.88
C GLN A 67 25.60 5.63 -9.87
N TRP A 68 24.73 6.62 -9.72
CA TRP A 68 24.90 7.67 -8.72
C TRP A 68 24.83 7.12 -7.30
N LEU A 69 23.86 6.25 -7.02
CA LEU A 69 23.74 5.58 -5.73
C LEU A 69 24.96 4.70 -5.42
N GLN A 70 25.48 3.98 -6.42
CA GLN A 70 26.70 3.20 -6.31
C GLN A 70 27.90 4.09 -5.95
N TYR A 71 28.06 5.23 -6.63
CA TYR A 71 29.13 6.18 -6.34
C TYR A 71 29.02 6.72 -4.90
N LEU A 72 27.84 7.17 -4.48
CA LEU A 72 27.63 7.65 -3.12
C LEU A 72 27.91 6.57 -2.06
N HIS A 73 27.58 5.32 -2.37
CA HIS A 73 27.87 4.18 -1.50
C HIS A 73 29.38 3.94 -1.37
N SER A 74 30.12 3.99 -2.47
CA SER A 74 31.56 3.74 -2.46
C SER A 74 32.34 4.81 -1.70
N VAL A 75 31.86 6.07 -1.71
CA VAL A 75 32.46 7.17 -0.94
C VAL A 75 31.92 7.29 0.50
N GLY A 76 31.00 6.40 0.91
CA GLY A 76 30.45 6.38 2.28
C GLY A 76 29.55 7.57 2.63
N LEU A 77 29.03 8.30 1.63
CA LEU A 77 28.16 9.47 1.85
C LEU A 77 26.69 9.09 2.09
N LEU A 78 26.36 7.80 2.01
CA LEU A 78 25.01 7.30 2.24
C LEU A 78 24.74 7.06 3.72
N ARG A 79 23.66 7.65 4.22
CA ARG A 79 23.13 7.35 5.54
C ARG A 79 22.09 6.24 5.42
N ALA A 80 22.41 5.08 5.98
CA ALA A 80 21.47 3.96 6.08
C ALA A 80 20.23 4.39 6.89
N SER A 81 19.06 4.01 6.37
CA SER A 81 17.78 4.15 7.03
C SER A 81 17.62 3.04 8.05
N PHE A 82 17.11 3.39 9.23
CA PHE A 82 16.90 2.40 10.27
C PHE A 82 15.78 1.43 9.88
N ARG A 83 16.14 0.15 9.74
CA ARG A 83 15.20 -0.96 9.62
C ARG A 83 15.25 -1.77 10.92
N PRO A 84 14.12 -1.94 11.62
CA PRO A 84 14.09 -2.80 12.80
C PRO A 84 14.20 -4.28 12.40
N GLU A 85 14.51 -5.14 13.37
CA GLU A 85 14.64 -6.58 13.17
C GLU A 85 13.39 -7.18 12.48
N GLN A 86 13.60 -8.26 11.72
CA GLN A 86 12.53 -8.96 10.99
C GLN A 86 11.32 -9.30 11.87
N ARG A 87 11.54 -9.68 13.15
CA ARG A 87 10.46 -9.96 14.10
C ARG A 87 9.57 -8.74 14.35
N ILE A 88 10.18 -7.57 14.53
CA ILE A 88 9.47 -6.30 14.72
C ILE A 88 8.75 -5.91 13.43
N CYS A 89 9.39 -6.09 12.27
CA CYS A 89 8.74 -5.87 10.98
C CYS A 89 7.47 -6.73 10.81
N ALA A 90 7.53 -8.02 11.17
CA ALA A 90 6.38 -8.93 11.11
C ALA A 90 5.23 -8.46 12.00
N ILE A 91 5.53 -8.07 13.25
CA ILE A 91 4.52 -7.54 14.19
C ILE A 91 3.89 -6.26 13.62
N ARG A 92 4.68 -5.34 13.08
CA ARG A 92 4.17 -4.10 12.47
C ARG A 92 3.27 -4.37 11.26
N SER A 93 3.58 -5.39 10.46
CA SER A 93 2.70 -5.82 9.36
C SER A 93 1.36 -6.35 9.87
N LEU A 94 1.36 -7.16 10.93
CA LEU A 94 0.12 -7.65 11.55
C LEU A 94 -0.73 -6.51 12.13
N LEU A 95 -0.10 -5.55 12.81
CA LEU A 95 -0.80 -4.38 13.37
C LEU A 95 -1.43 -3.52 12.28
N ARG A 96 -0.70 -3.24 11.19
CA ARG A 96 -1.27 -2.51 10.03
C ARG A 96 -2.43 -3.27 9.39
N HIS A 97 -2.31 -4.59 9.29
CA HIS A 97 -3.39 -5.42 8.76
C HIS A 97 -4.64 -5.35 9.64
N ARG A 98 -4.47 -5.47 10.97
CA ARG A 98 -5.55 -5.28 11.94
C ARG A 98 -6.21 -3.92 11.78
N ASP A 99 -5.43 -2.84 11.71
CA ASP A 99 -5.99 -1.49 11.59
C ASP A 99 -6.78 -1.31 10.29
N SER A 100 -6.30 -1.89 9.18
CA SER A 100 -7.04 -1.96 7.92
C SER A 100 -8.38 -2.71 8.08
N LEU A 101 -8.38 -3.88 8.72
CA LEU A 101 -9.60 -4.64 8.98
C LEU A 101 -10.60 -3.88 9.86
N VAL A 102 -10.11 -3.16 10.87
CA VAL A 102 -10.95 -2.32 11.74
C VAL A 102 -11.59 -1.19 10.94
N GLN A 103 -10.83 -0.51 10.08
CA GLN A 103 -11.35 0.53 9.21
C GLN A 103 -12.38 -0.01 8.21
N MET A 104 -12.10 -1.18 7.62
CA MET A 104 -13.04 -1.86 6.72
C MET A 104 -14.34 -2.22 7.45
N ALA A 105 -14.25 -2.77 8.65
CA ALA A 105 -15.43 -3.11 9.46
C ALA A 105 -16.29 -1.86 9.74
N ALA A 106 -15.66 -0.75 10.15
CA ALA A 106 -16.36 0.51 10.36
C ALA A 106 -17.05 1.03 9.09
N ALA A 107 -16.37 0.96 7.93
CA ALA A 107 -16.94 1.33 6.64
C ALA A 107 -18.15 0.45 6.28
N HIS A 108 -18.07 -0.86 6.51
CA HIS A 108 -19.19 -1.77 6.26
C HIS A 108 -20.40 -1.48 7.16
N VAL A 109 -20.18 -1.14 8.43
CA VAL A 109 -21.27 -0.69 9.32
C VAL A 109 -21.96 0.56 8.76
N GLN A 110 -21.19 1.56 8.34
CA GLN A 110 -21.75 2.77 7.73
C GLN A 110 -22.50 2.48 6.43
N HIS A 111 -22.00 1.56 5.60
CA HIS A 111 -22.68 1.13 4.38
C HIS A 111 -24.03 0.46 4.68
N MET A 112 -24.08 -0.44 5.68
CA MET A 112 -25.33 -1.09 6.12
C MET A 112 -26.33 -0.05 6.64
N GLN A 113 -25.88 0.87 7.49
CA GLN A 113 -26.73 1.94 8.01
C GLN A 113 -27.29 2.81 6.87
N LYS A 114 -26.46 3.18 5.90
CA LYS A 114 -26.89 3.96 4.73
C LYS A 114 -27.91 3.21 3.87
N ALA A 115 -27.74 1.90 3.70
CA ALA A 115 -28.70 1.05 2.98
C ALA A 115 -30.05 0.98 3.71
N LEU A 116 -30.03 0.76 5.04
CA LEU A 116 -31.23 0.71 5.87
C LEU A 116 -32.01 2.04 5.81
N THR A 117 -31.32 3.16 5.97
CA THR A 117 -31.95 4.50 5.90
C THR A 117 -32.62 4.74 4.54
N ARG A 118 -32.00 4.29 3.43
CA ARG A 118 -32.61 4.37 2.10
C ARG A 118 -33.88 3.53 2.02
N LEU A 119 -33.87 2.30 2.51
CA LEU A 119 -35.06 1.42 2.52
C LEU A 119 -36.20 2.02 3.35
N GLN A 120 -35.89 2.58 4.51
CA GLN A 120 -36.88 3.26 5.37
C GLN A 120 -37.49 4.48 4.67
N GLN A 121 -36.69 5.28 3.96
CA GLN A 121 -37.19 6.42 3.19
C GLN A 121 -38.11 5.98 2.04
N THR A 122 -37.75 4.91 1.32
CA THR A 122 -38.58 4.36 0.24
C THR A 122 -39.90 3.81 0.77
N SER A 123 -39.87 3.08 1.90
CA SER A 123 -41.08 2.56 2.54
C SER A 123 -42.03 3.67 2.97
N ARG A 124 -41.52 4.75 3.60
CA ARG A 124 -42.35 5.92 3.94
C ARG A 124 -42.95 6.60 2.71
N ARG A 125 -42.18 6.71 1.61
CA ARG A 125 -42.70 7.29 0.36
C ARG A 125 -43.85 6.45 -0.22
N LEU A 126 -43.74 5.13 -0.21
CA LEU A 126 -44.81 4.23 -0.66
C LEU A 126 -46.09 4.41 0.18
N GLN A 127 -45.96 4.50 1.51
CA GLN A 127 -47.11 4.75 2.40
C GLN A 127 -47.80 6.09 2.12
N VAL A 128 -47.03 7.15 1.83
CA VAL A 128 -47.58 8.46 1.46
C VAL A 128 -48.32 8.40 0.12
N VAL A 129 -47.77 7.68 -0.87
CA VAL A 129 -48.41 7.48 -2.18
C VAL A 129 -49.70 6.67 -2.04
N GLU A 130 -49.70 5.58 -1.25
CA GLU A 130 -50.91 4.81 -0.97
C GLU A 130 -52.00 5.67 -0.30
N ALA A 131 -51.65 6.43 0.74
CA ALA A 131 -52.59 7.31 1.43
C ALA A 131 -53.17 8.39 0.50
N ALA A 132 -52.34 9.00 -0.36
CA ALA A 132 -52.79 9.98 -1.35
C ALA A 132 -53.73 9.34 -2.39
N CYS A 133 -53.45 8.11 -2.82
CA CYS A 133 -54.30 7.38 -3.77
C CYS A 133 -55.67 7.04 -3.15
N TRP A 134 -55.68 6.60 -1.88
CA TRP A 134 -56.92 6.40 -1.12
C TRP A 134 -57.75 7.67 -0.96
N LEU A 135 -57.12 8.79 -0.62
CA LEU A 135 -57.80 10.09 -0.55
C LEU A 135 -58.38 10.51 -1.89
N ALA A 136 -57.64 10.32 -3.00
CA ALA A 136 -58.12 10.64 -4.33
C ALA A 136 -59.34 9.77 -4.74
N MET A 137 -59.29 8.46 -4.46
CA MET A 137 -60.41 7.55 -4.69
C MET A 137 -61.63 7.91 -3.84
N ALA A 138 -61.44 8.25 -2.56
CA ALA A 138 -62.52 8.67 -1.67
C ALA A 138 -63.18 9.98 -2.13
N CYS A 139 -62.39 10.97 -2.56
CA CYS A 139 -62.91 12.20 -3.16
C CYS A 139 -63.70 11.92 -4.45
N ALA A 140 -63.22 11.01 -5.31
CA ALA A 140 -63.93 10.64 -6.54
C ALA A 140 -65.27 9.94 -6.26
N PHE A 141 -65.37 9.15 -5.19
CA PHE A 141 -66.60 8.46 -4.81
C PHE A 141 -67.66 9.39 -4.19
N ASN A 142 -67.24 10.50 -3.59
CA ASN A 142 -68.13 11.46 -2.91
C ASN A 142 -68.70 12.55 -3.86
N VAL A 143 -68.25 12.57 -5.11
CA VAL A 143 -68.68 13.51 -6.18
C VAL A 143 -69.63 12.84 -7.18
N LEU A 144 -69.82 11.51 -7.09
CA LEU A 144 -70.83 10.71 -7.79
C LEU A 144 -72.09 10.55 -6.93
#